data_AF-A3LUP0-F1
#
_entry.id   AF-A3LUP0-F1
#
_cell.length_a   1.000
_cell.length_b   1.000
_cell.length_c   1.000
_cell.angle_alpha   90.00
_cell.angle_beta   90.00
_cell.angle_gamma   90.00
#
_symmetry.space_group_name_H-M   'P 1'
#
loop_
_entity.id
_entity.type
_entity.pdbx_description
1 polymer ?
#
loop_
_entity_poly.entity_id
_entity_poly.type
_entity_poly.pdbx_seq_one_letter_code
_entity_poly.pdbx_strand_id
1 'polypeptide(L)'
;LLDLYFCWQHSYYNIFDKSLFLRDKESGGPFYSDFLLCTVLAHASHISERKQLRSVPSDASTAGDQFYRFALEKLPNELENASITTVQGLLLLASKESGVGRRSLGWIHSGMAFRIAIDLGLHLDCSRLRINGHITEEESKVRDSTFWGCYIFDQGWSFYLGRPPAIHESDIDL
;
A
#
# COMPACT_ATOMS: atom_id res chain seq x y z
N LEU A 1 5.22 16.04 -5.23
CA LEU A 1 4.48 14.79 -5.53
C LEU A 1 3.85 14.22 -4.28
N LEU A 2 4.61 14.05 -3.20
CA LEU A 2 4.05 13.64 -1.90
C LEU A 2 2.86 14.50 -1.44
N ASP A 3 2.93 15.82 -1.58
CA ASP A 3 1.80 16.70 -1.21
C ASP A 3 0.52 16.40 -2.02
N LEU A 4 0.66 16.07 -3.31
CA LEU A 4 -0.48 15.70 -4.15
C LEU A 4 -1.09 14.38 -3.69
N TYR A 5 -0.26 13.39 -3.37
CA TYR A 5 -0.73 12.10 -2.86
C TYR A 5 -1.52 12.27 -1.56
N PHE A 6 -0.95 12.99 -0.58
CA PHE A 6 -1.58 13.15 0.73
C PHE A 6 -2.82 14.03 0.70
N CYS A 7 -2.93 14.95 -0.26
CA CYS A 7 -4.13 15.77 -0.42
C CYS A 7 -5.31 14.96 -0.99
N TRP A 8 -5.05 14.14 -2.01
CA TRP A 8 -6.11 13.53 -2.81
C TRP A 8 -6.31 12.04 -2.53
N GLN A 9 -5.26 11.22 -2.63
CA GLN A 9 -5.39 9.77 -2.59
C GLN A 9 -5.52 9.24 -1.16
N HIS A 10 -4.71 9.77 -0.25
CA HIS A 10 -4.65 9.33 1.14
C HIS A 10 -5.96 9.56 1.90
N SER A 11 -6.69 10.61 1.54
CA SER A 11 -8.00 10.95 2.11
C SER A 11 -9.09 9.91 1.80
N TYR A 12 -8.94 9.15 0.71
CA TYR A 12 -9.87 8.09 0.32
C TYR A 12 -9.46 6.70 0.81
N TYR A 13 -8.15 6.42 0.83
CA TYR A 13 -7.60 5.13 1.27
C TYR A 13 -6.37 5.37 2.16
N ASN A 14 -6.63 5.47 3.46
CA ASN A 14 -5.59 5.66 4.47
C ASN A 14 -5.06 4.29 4.92
N ILE A 15 -4.03 3.81 4.22
CA ILE A 15 -3.41 2.51 4.49
C ILE A 15 -2.10 2.61 5.30
N PHE A 16 -1.60 3.83 5.57
CA PHE A 16 -0.36 4.06 6.32
C PHE A 16 -0.40 5.45 6.99
N ASP A 17 0.40 5.71 8.03
CA ASP A 17 0.40 7.05 8.65
C ASP A 17 1.35 8.02 7.93
N LYS A 18 0.85 9.17 7.49
CA LYS A 18 1.64 10.21 6.81
C LYS A 18 2.82 10.71 7.65
N SER A 19 2.59 11.01 8.92
CA SER A 19 3.58 11.64 9.79
C SER A 19 4.72 10.66 10.07
N LEU A 20 4.38 9.40 10.36
CA LEU A 20 5.36 8.34 10.57
C LEU A 20 6.13 8.03 9.29
N PHE A 21 5.48 7.95 8.14
CA PHE A 21 6.15 7.76 6.85
C PHE A 21 7.17 8.87 6.56
N LEU A 22 6.80 10.14 6.77
CA LEU A 22 7.71 11.26 6.50
C LEU A 22 8.87 11.31 7.49
N ARG A 23 8.62 11.03 8.78
CA ARG A 23 9.66 10.90 9.81
C ARG A 23 10.65 9.80 9.43
N ASP A 24 10.13 8.61 9.15
CA ASP A 24 10.93 7.41 8.93
C ASP A 24 11.68 7.44 7.59
N LYS A 25 11.18 8.22 6.61
CA LYS A 25 11.91 8.55 5.39
C LYS A 25 13.22 9.30 5.67
N GLU A 26 13.27 10.12 6.71
CA GLU A 26 14.46 10.89 7.09
C GLU A 26 15.37 10.11 8.05
N SER A 27 14.78 9.36 8.97
CA SER A 27 15.51 8.64 10.03
C SER A 27 15.89 7.19 9.68
N GLY A 28 15.30 6.61 8.63
CA GLY A 28 15.45 5.17 8.32
C GLY A 28 14.65 4.27 9.26
N GLY A 29 13.42 4.67 9.60
CA GLY A 29 12.54 3.94 10.52
C GLY A 29 11.64 2.87 9.86
N PRO A 30 10.91 2.09 10.66
CA PRO A 30 10.14 0.92 10.20
C PRO A 30 8.90 1.24 9.35
N PHE A 31 8.41 2.49 9.37
CA PHE A 31 7.22 2.91 8.62
C PHE A 31 7.56 3.53 7.26
N TYR A 32 8.78 3.30 6.77
CA TYR A 32 9.24 3.70 5.46
C TYR A 32 9.96 2.56 4.75
N SER A 33 9.72 2.43 3.45
CA SER A 33 10.59 1.69 2.55
C SER A 33 10.69 2.42 1.22
N ASP A 34 11.79 2.20 0.50
CA ASP A 34 11.93 2.74 -0.85
C ASP A 34 10.86 2.19 -1.81
N PHE A 35 10.42 0.94 -1.58
CA PHE A 35 9.33 0.33 -2.33
C PHE A 35 8.02 1.09 -2.11
N LEU A 36 7.67 1.37 -0.85
CA LEU A 36 6.51 2.18 -0.51
C LEU A 36 6.62 3.59 -1.11
N LEU A 37 7.79 4.23 -1.03
CA LEU A 37 8.00 5.54 -1.65
C LEU A 37 7.78 5.50 -3.16
N CYS A 38 8.35 4.51 -3.86
CA CYS A 38 8.19 4.37 -5.31
C CYS A 38 6.72 4.20 -5.71
N THR A 39 5.96 3.39 -4.99
CA THR A 39 4.53 3.18 -5.27
C THR A 39 3.69 4.43 -4.97
N VAL A 40 3.97 5.15 -3.88
CA VAL A 40 3.37 6.46 -3.58
C VAL A 40 3.64 7.47 -4.69
N LEU A 41 4.89 7.58 -5.17
CA LEU A 41 5.26 8.52 -6.23
C LEU A 41 4.67 8.13 -7.59
N ALA A 42 4.57 6.83 -7.89
CA ALA A 42 3.92 6.33 -9.09
C ALA A 42 2.43 6.72 -9.13
N HIS A 43 1.74 6.61 -7.99
CA HIS A 43 0.33 6.99 -7.85
C HIS A 43 0.16 8.51 -7.91
N ALA A 44 0.98 9.27 -7.17
CA ALA A 44 0.95 10.73 -7.17
C ALA A 44 1.20 11.36 -8.55
N SER A 45 1.98 10.67 -9.39
CA SER A 45 2.30 11.13 -10.75
C SER A 45 1.06 11.13 -11.65
N HIS A 46 0.10 10.22 -11.44
CA HIS A 46 -1.17 10.22 -12.18
C HIS A 46 -2.06 11.41 -11.84
N ILE A 47 -1.97 11.93 -10.62
CA ILE A 47 -2.71 13.11 -10.16
C ILE A 47 -2.06 14.40 -10.69
N SER A 48 -0.77 14.34 -11.08
CA SER A 48 -0.02 15.50 -11.52
C SER A 48 -0.24 15.83 -13.00
N GLU A 49 -0.42 17.12 -13.30
CA GLU A 49 -0.47 17.63 -14.68
C GLU A 49 0.91 17.72 -15.36
N ARG A 50 1.99 17.47 -14.62
CA ARG A 50 3.37 17.63 -15.10
C ARG A 50 3.71 16.57 -16.15
N LYS A 51 3.83 16.99 -17.42
CA LYS A 51 4.16 16.11 -18.55
C LYS A 51 5.51 15.39 -18.42
N GLN A 52 6.47 15.98 -17.71
CA GLN A 52 7.80 15.38 -17.46
C GLN A 52 7.77 14.09 -16.64
N LEU A 53 6.66 13.80 -15.97
CA LEU A 53 6.47 12.55 -15.21
C LEU A 53 5.95 11.41 -16.09
N ARG A 54 5.60 11.71 -17.35
CA ARG A 54 5.08 10.75 -18.32
C ARG A 54 6.24 10.19 -19.14
N SER A 55 6.30 8.87 -19.28
CA SER A 55 7.29 8.25 -20.17
C SER A 55 7.00 8.59 -21.64
N VAL A 56 5.72 8.81 -21.96
CA VAL A 56 5.25 9.34 -23.25
C VAL A 56 4.50 10.66 -22.99
N PRO A 57 5.06 11.83 -23.35
CA PRO A 57 4.47 13.13 -22.99
C PRO A 57 3.00 13.34 -23.40
N SER A 58 2.59 12.72 -24.51
CA SER A 58 1.21 12.76 -25.04
C SER A 58 0.25 11.80 -24.36
N ASP A 59 0.72 10.83 -23.59
CA ASP A 59 -0.10 9.80 -22.96
C ASP A 59 -0.06 9.95 -21.43
N ALA A 60 -1.17 10.41 -20.86
CA ALA A 60 -1.30 10.60 -19.42
C ALA A 60 -1.27 9.27 -18.63
N SER A 61 -1.59 8.13 -19.26
CA SER A 61 -1.56 6.83 -18.59
C SER A 61 -0.15 6.43 -18.14
N THR A 62 0.87 6.94 -18.84
CA THR A 62 2.29 6.67 -18.58
C THR A 62 2.92 7.51 -17.46
N ALA A 63 2.13 8.37 -16.81
CA ALA A 63 2.62 9.18 -15.70
C ALA A 63 3.09 8.28 -14.55
N GLY A 64 4.32 8.46 -14.08
CA GLY A 64 4.89 7.68 -12.97
C GLY A 64 5.42 6.30 -13.36
N ASP A 65 5.49 5.96 -14.65
CA ASP A 65 6.04 4.68 -15.13
C ASP A 65 7.45 4.40 -14.59
N GLN A 66 8.28 5.44 -14.47
CA GLN A 66 9.63 5.28 -13.94
C GLN A 66 9.61 4.82 -12.48
N PHE A 67 8.76 5.44 -11.64
CA PHE A 67 8.60 5.03 -10.24
C PHE A 67 7.97 3.64 -10.11
N TYR A 68 7.02 3.31 -11.00
CA TYR A 68 6.45 1.97 -11.08
C TYR A 68 7.53 0.91 -11.38
N ARG A 69 8.42 1.17 -12.35
CA ARG A 69 9.55 0.27 -12.65
C ARG A 69 10.49 0.11 -11.46
N PHE A 70 10.85 1.20 -10.79
CA PHE A 70 11.67 1.15 -9.58
C PHE A 70 11.00 0.38 -8.43
N ALA A 71 9.67 0.46 -8.29
CA ALA A 71 8.94 -0.36 -7.33
C ALA A 71 9.04 -1.86 -7.69
N LEU A 72 8.84 -2.22 -8.96
CA LEU A 72 8.96 -3.60 -9.42
C LEU A 72 10.38 -4.17 -9.24
N GLU A 73 11.41 -3.37 -9.46
CA GLU A 73 12.81 -3.77 -9.24
C GLU A 73 13.10 -4.11 -7.77
N LYS A 74 12.43 -3.43 -6.83
CA LYS A 74 12.57 -3.64 -5.38
C LYS A 74 11.71 -4.79 -4.86
N LEU A 75 10.65 -5.15 -5.58
CA LEU A 75 9.64 -6.10 -5.12
C LEU A 75 10.20 -7.47 -4.70
N PRO A 76 11.14 -8.11 -5.42
CA PRO A 76 11.67 -9.41 -4.98
C PRO A 76 12.28 -9.37 -3.57
N ASN A 77 13.10 -8.36 -3.28
CA ASN A 77 13.75 -8.21 -1.97
C ASN A 77 12.74 -7.89 -0.86
N GLU A 78 11.70 -7.11 -1.18
CA GLU A 78 10.60 -6.83 -0.26
C GLU A 78 9.82 -8.09 0.10
N LEU A 79 9.61 -9.00 -0.86
CA LEU A 79 8.88 -10.25 -0.61
C LEU A 79 9.67 -11.25 0.22
N GLU A 80 11.00 -11.25 0.13
CA GLU A 80 11.86 -12.08 0.98
C GLU A 80 11.83 -11.64 2.44
N ASN A 81 11.66 -10.33 2.70
CA ASN A 81 11.67 -9.73 4.04
C ASN A 81 10.42 -8.86 4.24
N ALA A 82 9.25 -9.47 4.03
CA ALA A 82 7.99 -8.75 4.00
C ALA A 82 7.70 -8.04 5.33
N SER A 83 7.31 -6.77 5.23
CA SER A 83 6.96 -5.92 6.36
C SER A 83 5.62 -5.23 6.13
N ILE A 84 5.17 -4.43 7.10
CA ILE A 84 3.95 -3.64 6.96
C ILE A 84 4.03 -2.66 5.77
N THR A 85 5.22 -2.13 5.48
CA THR A 85 5.43 -1.24 4.33
C THR A 85 5.33 -1.98 2.99
N THR A 86 5.65 -3.28 2.97
CA THR A 86 5.46 -4.16 1.81
C THR A 86 3.98 -4.33 1.50
N VAL A 87 3.14 -4.55 2.52
CA VAL A 87 1.67 -4.62 2.38
C VAL A 87 1.13 -3.31 1.80
N GLN A 88 1.50 -2.18 2.41
CA GLN A 88 1.07 -0.84 1.99
C GLN A 88 1.49 -0.54 0.54
N GLY A 89 2.74 -0.85 0.18
CA GLY A 89 3.26 -0.65 -1.16
C GLY A 89 2.58 -1.54 -2.19
N LEU A 90 2.31 -2.81 -1.88
CA LEU A 90 1.60 -3.73 -2.77
C LEU A 90 0.17 -3.28 -3.06
N LEU A 91 -0.56 -2.74 -2.08
CA LEU A 91 -1.89 -2.17 -2.31
C LEU A 91 -1.84 -0.98 -3.29
N LEU A 92 -0.85 -0.09 -3.15
CA LEU A 92 -0.69 1.05 -4.06
C LEU A 92 -0.23 0.61 -5.46
N LEU A 93 0.65 -0.40 -5.53
CA LEU A 93 1.08 -1.01 -6.79
C LEU A 93 -0.11 -1.64 -7.53
N ALA A 94 -0.92 -2.42 -6.82
CA ALA A 94 -2.13 -3.03 -7.34
C ALA A 94 -3.12 -1.99 -7.86
N SER A 95 -3.32 -0.91 -7.11
CA SER A 95 -4.15 0.23 -7.51
C SER A 95 -3.64 0.88 -8.79
N LYS A 96 -2.33 1.16 -8.87
CA LYS A 96 -1.66 1.76 -10.04
C LYS A 96 -1.84 0.91 -11.30
N GLU A 97 -1.63 -0.40 -11.20
CA GLU A 97 -1.78 -1.33 -12.32
C GLU A 97 -3.21 -1.40 -12.83
N SER A 98 -4.15 -1.47 -11.89
CA SER A 98 -5.58 -1.47 -12.19
C SER A 98 -6.00 -0.18 -12.91
N GLY A 99 -5.50 0.97 -12.46
CA GLY A 99 -5.78 2.28 -13.04
C GLY A 99 -5.29 2.45 -14.49
N VAL A 100 -4.26 1.71 -14.91
CA VAL A 100 -3.80 1.68 -16.32
C VAL A 100 -4.34 0.48 -17.11
N GLY A 101 -5.37 -0.19 -16.61
CA GLY A 101 -6.04 -1.30 -17.29
C GLY A 101 -5.43 -2.68 -17.06
N ARG A 102 -4.35 -2.81 -16.28
CA ARG A 102 -3.72 -4.10 -15.93
C ARG A 102 -4.43 -4.77 -14.74
N ARG A 103 -5.75 -4.91 -14.84
CA ARG A 103 -6.64 -5.38 -13.77
C ARG A 103 -6.25 -6.74 -13.19
N SER A 104 -5.91 -7.71 -14.04
CA SER A 104 -5.52 -9.05 -13.57
C SER A 104 -4.22 -9.02 -12.76
N LEU A 105 -3.26 -8.17 -13.13
CA LEU A 105 -2.01 -8.02 -12.39
C LEU A 105 -2.26 -7.30 -11.05
N GLY A 106 -3.08 -6.25 -11.08
CA GLY A 106 -3.50 -5.55 -9.86
C GLY A 106 -4.15 -6.50 -8.85
N TRP A 107 -5.02 -7.40 -9.30
CA TRP A 107 -5.62 -8.43 -8.44
C TRP A 107 -4.59 -9.35 -7.78
N ILE A 108 -3.57 -9.78 -8.54
CA ILE A 108 -2.52 -10.66 -8.02
C ILE A 108 -1.74 -9.94 -6.93
N HIS A 109 -1.28 -8.71 -7.19
CA HIS A 109 -0.53 -7.94 -6.21
C HIS A 109 -1.35 -7.57 -4.97
N SER A 110 -2.65 -7.28 -5.11
CA SER A 110 -3.53 -7.10 -3.94
C SER A 110 -3.67 -8.39 -3.13
N GLY A 111 -3.82 -9.54 -3.79
CA GLY A 111 -3.87 -10.83 -3.11
C GLY A 111 -2.58 -11.15 -2.33
N MET A 112 -1.43 -10.75 -2.86
CA MET A 112 -0.15 -10.85 -2.14
C MET A 112 -0.14 -9.95 -0.89
N ALA A 113 -0.61 -8.71 -1.00
CA ALA A 113 -0.72 -7.80 0.14
C ALA A 113 -1.57 -8.41 1.26
N PHE A 114 -2.73 -8.98 0.91
CA PHE A 114 -3.65 -9.59 1.87
C PHE A 114 -3.01 -10.78 2.57
N ARG A 115 -2.35 -11.69 1.82
CA ARG A 115 -1.70 -12.86 2.40
C ARG A 115 -0.58 -12.45 3.36
N ILE A 116 0.22 -11.45 3.01
CA ILE A 116 1.27 -10.91 3.87
C ILE A 116 0.67 -10.22 5.12
N ALA A 117 -0.43 -9.48 4.98
CA ALA A 117 -1.11 -8.87 6.13
C ALA A 117 -1.60 -9.93 7.14
N ILE A 118 -2.12 -11.06 6.65
CA ILE A 118 -2.49 -12.19 7.49
C ILE A 118 -1.25 -12.83 8.14
N ASP A 119 -0.20 -13.08 7.37
CA ASP A 119 1.07 -13.66 7.87
C ASP A 119 1.71 -12.82 8.98
N LEU A 120 1.68 -11.48 8.85
CA LEU A 120 2.15 -10.53 9.86
C LEU A 120 1.22 -10.41 11.08
N GLY A 121 0.10 -11.14 11.10
CA GLY A 121 -0.90 -11.11 12.16
C GLY A 121 -1.61 -9.77 12.29
N LEU A 122 -1.77 -9.00 11.19
CA LEU A 122 -2.43 -7.68 11.24
C LEU A 122 -3.95 -7.79 11.49
N HIS A 123 -4.51 -8.98 11.28
CA HIS A 123 -5.92 -9.31 11.49
C HIS A 123 -6.28 -9.68 12.94
N LEU A 124 -5.28 -9.68 13.84
CA LEU A 124 -5.41 -10.12 15.22
C LEU A 124 -5.34 -8.94 16.19
N ASP A 125 -6.07 -9.02 17.30
CA ASP A 125 -6.02 -8.06 18.40
C ASP A 125 -4.59 -7.98 18.96
N CYS A 126 -3.98 -6.81 18.79
CA CYS A 126 -2.65 -6.53 19.30
C CYS A 126 -2.66 -5.79 20.65
N SER A 127 -3.83 -5.59 21.28
CA SER A 127 -3.98 -4.88 22.56
C SER A 127 -3.11 -5.47 23.66
N ARG A 128 -3.02 -6.80 23.74
CA ARG A 128 -2.15 -7.47 24.73
C ARG A 128 -0.67 -7.23 24.46
N LEU A 129 -0.25 -7.21 23.19
CA LEU A 129 1.13 -6.91 22.81
C LEU A 129 1.50 -5.49 23.22
N ARG A 130 0.57 -4.54 23.00
CA ARG A 130 0.71 -3.13 23.39
C ARG A 130 0.76 -2.94 24.90
N ILE A 131 -0.18 -3.52 25.65
CA ILE A 131 -0.21 -3.45 27.12
C ILE A 131 1.07 -4.01 27.74
N ASN A 132 1.60 -5.09 27.17
CA ASN A 132 2.83 -5.72 27.63
C ASN A 132 4.11 -5.00 27.12
N GLY A 133 3.98 -3.92 26.36
CA GLY A 133 5.11 -3.12 25.85
C GLY A 133 5.93 -3.80 24.73
N HIS A 134 5.40 -4.83 24.06
CA HIS A 134 6.07 -5.47 22.92
C HIS A 134 5.95 -4.64 21.64
N ILE A 135 4.89 -3.84 21.53
CA ILE A 135 4.68 -2.88 20.45
C ILE A 135 4.29 -1.52 21.03
N THR A 136 4.61 -0.48 20.29
CA THR A 136 4.24 0.91 20.59
C THR A 136 2.80 1.21 20.18
N GLU A 137 2.27 2.31 20.70
CA GLU A 137 0.97 2.87 20.28
C GLU A 137 0.99 3.24 18.78
N GLU A 138 2.12 3.72 18.27
CA GLU A 138 2.30 4.03 16.84
C GLU A 138 2.19 2.76 15.99
N GLU A 139 2.91 1.70 16.36
CA GLU A 139 2.85 0.41 15.66
C GLU A 139 1.44 -0.17 15.68
N SER A 140 0.75 -0.16 16.83
CA SER A 140 -0.63 -0.63 16.94
C SER A 140 -1.55 0.08 15.94
N LYS A 141 -1.50 1.41 15.86
CA LYS A 141 -2.33 2.19 14.93
C LYS A 141 -2.01 1.92 13.46
N VAL A 142 -0.73 1.74 13.13
CA VAL A 142 -0.33 1.43 11.75
C VAL A 142 -0.77 0.02 11.36
N ARG A 143 -0.71 -0.95 12.29
CA ARG A 143 -1.24 -2.31 12.08
C ARG A 143 -2.73 -2.26 11.74
N ASP A 144 -3.52 -1.55 12.55
CA ASP A 144 -4.96 -1.42 12.35
C ASP A 144 -5.31 -0.73 11.02
N SER A 145 -4.69 0.43 10.73
CA SER A 145 -4.98 1.17 9.49
C SER A 145 -4.58 0.38 8.24
N THR A 146 -3.45 -0.33 8.29
CA THR A 146 -3.00 -1.17 7.17
C THR A 146 -3.94 -2.35 6.96
N PHE A 147 -4.38 -3.03 8.03
CA PHE A 147 -5.29 -4.16 7.93
C PHE A 147 -6.66 -3.74 7.39
N TRP A 148 -7.27 -2.69 7.97
CA TRP A 148 -8.55 -2.20 7.48
C TRP A 148 -8.47 -1.65 6.06
N GLY A 149 -7.32 -1.06 5.69
CA GLY A 149 -7.00 -0.72 4.31
C GLY A 149 -7.04 -1.93 3.37
N CYS A 150 -6.43 -3.05 3.78
CA CYS A 150 -6.51 -4.32 3.05
C CYS A 150 -7.95 -4.82 2.92
N TYR A 151 -8.70 -4.86 4.03
CA TYR A 151 -10.06 -5.34 4.05
C TYR A 151 -10.98 -4.53 3.12
N ILE A 152 -10.96 -3.20 3.22
CA ILE A 152 -11.78 -2.33 2.35
C ILE A 152 -11.38 -2.51 0.89
N PHE A 153 -10.07 -2.61 0.60
CA PHE A 153 -9.60 -2.86 -0.76
C PHE A 153 -10.13 -4.20 -1.29
N ASP A 154 -9.99 -5.29 -0.52
CA ASP A 154 -10.45 -6.62 -0.92
C ASP A 154 -11.95 -6.65 -1.19
N GLN A 155 -12.78 -6.13 -0.28
CA GLN A 155 -14.24 -6.09 -0.44
C GLN A 155 -14.64 -5.26 -1.68
N GLY A 156 -14.07 -4.07 -1.82
CA GLY A 156 -14.39 -3.17 -2.94
C GLY A 156 -13.96 -3.75 -4.29
N TRP A 157 -12.78 -4.35 -4.36
CA TRP A 157 -12.25 -4.90 -5.61
C TRP A 157 -12.92 -6.22 -6.01
N SER A 158 -13.21 -7.06 -5.03
CA SER A 158 -13.97 -8.30 -5.19
C SER A 158 -15.38 -8.01 -5.73
N PHE A 159 -16.06 -7.02 -5.16
CA PHE A 159 -17.33 -6.54 -5.68
C PHE A 159 -17.19 -5.99 -7.11
N TYR A 160 -16.21 -5.12 -7.36
CA TYR A 160 -16.02 -4.45 -8.65
C TYR A 160 -15.85 -5.43 -9.82
N LEU A 161 -15.15 -6.54 -9.62
CA LEU A 161 -15.00 -7.53 -10.69
C LEU A 161 -15.51 -8.94 -10.43
N GLY A 162 -16.50 -9.05 -9.54
CA GLY A 162 -17.31 -10.26 -9.38
C GLY A 162 -16.51 -11.45 -8.90
N ARG A 163 -15.49 -11.22 -8.07
CA ARG A 163 -14.65 -12.25 -7.46
C ARG A 163 -15.00 -12.39 -5.98
N PRO A 164 -14.79 -13.57 -5.38
CA PRO A 164 -14.93 -13.71 -3.94
C PRO A 164 -13.81 -12.94 -3.22
N PRO A 165 -14.12 -12.28 -2.08
CA PRO A 165 -13.10 -11.71 -1.19
C PRO A 165 -12.13 -12.78 -0.69
N ALA A 166 -10.88 -12.38 -0.48
CA ALA A 166 -9.83 -13.21 0.08
C ALA A 166 -9.78 -13.19 1.61
N ILE A 167 -10.21 -12.09 2.24
CA ILE A 167 -10.27 -11.92 3.69
C ILE A 167 -11.71 -12.20 4.13
N HIS A 168 -11.89 -13.28 4.90
CA HIS A 168 -13.19 -13.63 5.47
C HIS A 168 -13.36 -12.98 6.85
N GLU A 169 -14.59 -12.59 7.19
CA GLU A 169 -14.90 -12.02 8.51
C GLU A 169 -14.57 -12.98 9.66
N SER A 170 -14.62 -14.29 9.42
CA SER A 170 -14.23 -15.33 10.38
C SER A 170 -12.74 -15.32 10.73
N ASP A 171 -11.92 -14.70 9.88
CA ASP A 171 -10.48 -14.63 10.04
C ASP A 171 -10.07 -13.38 10.84
N ILE A 172 -11.01 -12.56 11.32
CA ILE A 172 -10.76 -11.30 12.00
C ILE A 172 -11.02 -11.46 13.50
N ASP A 173 -10.00 -11.21 14.32
CA ASP A 173 -10.10 -11.20 15.78
C ASP A 173 -9.60 -9.85 16.29
N LEU A 174 -10.45 -9.05 16.95
CA LEU A 174 -10.18 -7.65 17.34
C LEU A 174 -10.54 -7.38 18.80
#